data_AF-A0AA96MJG9-F1
#
_entry.id   AF-A0AA96MJG9-F1
#
_cell.length_a   1.000
_cell.length_b   1.000
_cell.length_c   1.000
_cell.angle_alpha   90.00
_cell.angle_beta   90.00
_cell.angle_gamma   90.00
#
_symmetry.space_group_name_H-M   'P 1'
#
loop_
_entity.id
_entity.type
_entity.pdbx_description
1 polymer ?
#
loop_
_entity_poly.entity_id
_entity_poly.type
_entity_poly.pdbx_seq_one_letter_code
_entity_poly.pdbx_strand_id
1 'polypeptide(L)'
;MGTVNSLGGLLPGREGQPSDSLPKYERTTFDYVIIGVGYLFMPLGLVLALIRLIGTHYKNYRKAVNHSLLYHVFVGGFVQMMGFVLFGIFSTGIDTTTLIMMLILFALALLLPASAFAKGAAKARFRFSQLANNYVYLITDERIRYTGNLADRTGQSESDVNRDLEYLRKYGVLDSGLLFSEGTDAPPPPQSRAAFSAAGGQQPPYQPPRPQQQPKSVRCPGCGAQNTVSPDQPKSCDYCGTTISYS
;
A
#
# COMPACT_ATOMS: atom_id res chain seq x y z
N MET A 1 -34.06 28.46 22.20
CA MET A 1 -33.62 28.31 20.79
C MET A 1 -32.14 27.93 20.82
N GLY A 2 -31.84 26.63 20.78
CA GLY A 2 -30.46 26.13 20.79
C GLY A 2 -30.07 25.69 19.37
N THR A 3 -29.11 26.38 18.77
CA THR A 3 -28.53 26.03 17.48
C THR A 3 -27.55 24.87 17.67
N VAL A 4 -27.98 23.67 17.28
CA VAL A 4 -27.10 22.52 17.11
C VAL A 4 -26.26 22.77 15.86
N ASN A 5 -24.98 23.06 16.04
CA ASN A 5 -23.99 23.10 14.97
C ASN A 5 -23.74 21.68 14.45
N SER A 6 -24.50 21.31 13.43
CA SER A 6 -24.28 20.12 12.62
C SER A 6 -23.12 20.38 11.65
N LEU A 7 -21.89 20.09 12.09
CA LEU A 7 -20.71 20.01 11.20
C LEU A 7 -20.70 18.62 10.54
N GLY A 8 -21.52 18.51 9.50
CA GLY A 8 -21.58 17.35 8.61
C GLY A 8 -20.30 17.17 7.80
N GLY A 9 -19.82 15.92 7.73
CA GLY A 9 -18.68 15.54 6.90
C GLY A 9 -17.93 14.28 7.34
N LEU A 10 -18.29 13.65 8.46
CA LEU A 10 -17.81 12.30 8.80
C LEU A 10 -18.79 11.28 8.22
N LEU A 11 -18.33 10.54 7.20
CA LEU A 11 -19.00 9.34 6.71
C LEU A 11 -19.34 8.44 7.92
N PRO A 12 -20.55 7.84 8.00
CA PRO A 12 -20.89 6.95 9.08
C PRO A 12 -20.02 5.69 8.96
N GLY A 13 -18.96 5.63 9.75
CA GLY A 13 -18.31 4.36 10.09
C GLY A 13 -19.33 3.55 10.87
N ARG A 14 -19.61 2.34 10.40
CA ARG A 14 -20.49 1.40 11.08
C ARG A 14 -19.75 0.92 12.32
N GLU A 15 -20.05 1.52 13.48
CA GLU A 15 -19.42 1.19 14.76
C GLU A 15 -19.32 -0.32 14.96
N GLY A 16 -18.11 -0.82 15.17
CA GLY A 16 -17.82 -2.23 15.44
C GLY A 16 -17.11 -2.96 14.30
N GLN A 17 -16.60 -2.25 13.28
CA GLN A 17 -15.75 -2.89 12.28
C GLN A 17 -14.29 -3.00 12.79
N PRO A 18 -13.59 -4.11 12.51
CA PRO A 18 -12.19 -4.30 12.92
C PRO A 18 -11.27 -3.15 12.48
N SER A 19 -11.55 -2.56 11.31
CA SER A 19 -10.81 -1.41 10.78
C SER A 19 -11.04 -0.09 11.52
N ASP A 20 -12.03 0.01 12.41
CA ASP A 20 -12.24 1.20 13.25
C ASP A 20 -11.08 1.42 14.23
N SER A 21 -10.37 0.35 14.59
CA SER A 21 -9.16 0.40 15.43
C SER A 21 -7.94 0.97 14.70
N LEU A 22 -7.98 1.13 13.38
CA LEU A 22 -6.85 1.64 12.62
C LEU A 22 -6.65 3.14 12.84
N PRO A 23 -5.40 3.61 13.01
CA PRO A 23 -5.12 5.03 13.15
C PRO A 23 -5.60 5.78 11.90
N LYS A 24 -6.19 6.96 12.11
CA LYS A 24 -6.69 7.81 11.01
C LYS A 24 -5.59 8.15 9.99
N TYR A 25 -4.39 8.45 10.48
CA TYR A 25 -3.18 8.63 9.69
C TYR A 25 -1.97 8.15 10.51
N GLU A 26 -1.26 7.14 10.04
CA GLU A 26 0.08 6.85 10.57
C GLU A 26 1.07 7.85 9.95
N ARG A 27 1.39 8.89 10.71
CA ARG A 27 2.41 9.88 10.34
C ARG A 27 3.75 9.50 10.96
N THR A 28 4.76 9.43 10.12
CA THR A 28 6.17 9.33 10.52
C THR A 28 6.71 10.72 10.88
N THR A 29 7.84 10.78 11.58
CA THR A 29 8.54 12.05 11.86
C THR A 29 8.79 12.85 10.59
N PHE A 30 9.17 12.18 9.50
CA PHE A 30 9.39 12.82 8.20
C PHE A 30 8.11 13.47 7.65
N ASP A 31 6.95 12.87 7.86
CA ASP A 31 5.66 13.44 7.44
C ASP A 31 5.34 14.74 8.21
N TYR A 32 5.68 14.82 9.50
CA TYR A 32 5.54 16.05 10.28
C TYR A 32 6.52 17.14 9.84
N VAL A 33 7.75 16.78 9.49
CA VAL A 33 8.73 17.70 8.92
C VAL A 33 8.20 18.30 7.61
N ILE A 34 7.64 17.46 6.71
CA ILE A 34 7.01 17.93 5.46
C ILE A 34 5.90 18.95 5.75
N ILE A 35 5.03 18.67 6.73
CA ILE A 35 3.95 19.59 7.10
C ILE A 35 4.54 20.90 7.62
N GLY A 36 5.48 20.86 8.56
CA GLY A 36 6.12 22.06 9.11
C GLY A 36 6.79 22.91 8.03
N VAL A 37 7.63 22.28 7.20
CA VAL A 37 8.29 22.95 6.07
C VAL A 37 7.27 23.48 5.06
N GLY A 38 6.19 22.76 4.79
CA GLY A 38 5.13 23.19 3.88
C GLY A 38 4.40 24.47 4.33
N TYR A 39 4.30 24.73 5.63
CA TYR A 39 3.72 25.97 6.18
C TYR A 39 4.73 27.11 6.29
N LEU A 40 6.02 26.81 6.45
CA LEU A 40 7.09 27.82 6.52
C LEU A 40 7.57 28.25 5.14
N PHE A 41 7.71 27.29 4.23
CA PHE A 41 8.25 27.48 2.88
C PHE A 41 7.69 26.42 1.92
N MET A 42 6.51 26.73 1.35
CA MET A 42 5.72 25.78 0.56
C MET A 42 6.46 25.10 -0.60
N PRO A 43 7.30 25.79 -1.42
CA PRO A 43 7.98 25.14 -2.53
C PRO A 43 8.84 23.95 -2.09
N LEU A 44 9.57 24.09 -0.98
CA LEU A 44 10.39 22.99 -0.44
C LEU A 44 9.51 21.89 0.17
N GLY A 45 8.46 22.26 0.90
CA GLY A 45 7.50 21.30 1.44
C GLY A 45 6.84 20.46 0.36
N LEU A 46 6.53 21.06 -0.80
CA LEU A 46 5.98 20.38 -1.96
C LEU A 46 6.94 19.36 -2.55
N VAL A 47 8.21 19.73 -2.75
CA VAL A 47 9.24 18.80 -3.24
C VAL A 47 9.36 17.60 -2.30
N LEU A 48 9.44 17.82 -0.99
CA LEU A 48 9.54 16.74 -0.01
C LEU A 48 8.27 15.86 0.00
N ALA A 49 7.08 16.46 -0.10
CA ALA A 49 5.82 15.73 -0.20
C ALA A 49 5.74 14.88 -1.48
N LEU A 50 6.25 15.37 -2.61
CA LEU A 50 6.29 14.63 -3.87
C LEU A 50 7.27 13.45 -3.81
N ILE A 51 8.47 13.66 -3.26
CA ILE A 51 9.43 12.57 -3.01
C ILE A 51 8.78 11.49 -2.14
N ARG A 52 8.11 11.92 -1.07
CA ARG A 52 7.38 11.01 -0.17
C ARG A 52 6.25 10.27 -0.88
N LEU A 53 5.49 10.97 -1.73
CA LEU A 53 4.40 10.39 -2.51
C LEU A 53 4.95 9.29 -3.42
N ILE A 54 5.94 9.60 -4.27
CA ILE A 54 6.52 8.67 -5.24
C ILE A 54 7.09 7.45 -4.52
N GLY A 55 7.86 7.67 -3.45
CA GLY A 55 8.54 6.63 -2.70
C GLY A 55 7.63 5.69 -1.90
N THR A 56 6.37 6.05 -1.63
CA THR A 56 5.45 5.18 -0.90
C THR A 56 4.07 5.01 -1.53
N HIS A 57 3.88 5.42 -2.79
CA HIS A 57 2.56 5.35 -3.46
C HIS A 57 2.03 3.92 -3.61
N TYR A 58 2.96 2.96 -3.72
CA TYR A 58 2.65 1.54 -3.89
C TYR A 58 2.04 0.91 -2.62
N LYS A 59 2.28 1.49 -1.43
CA LYS A 59 1.75 0.96 -0.16
C LYS A 59 0.31 1.43 0.05
N ASN A 60 -0.64 0.49 0.12
CA ASN A 60 -2.07 0.81 0.22
C ASN A 60 -2.40 1.67 1.45
N TYR A 61 -1.92 1.28 2.63
CA TYR A 61 -2.13 2.03 3.88
C TYR A 61 -1.55 3.46 3.87
N ARG A 62 -0.54 3.75 3.03
CA ARG A 62 0.08 5.08 2.94
C ARG A 62 -0.61 6.04 1.98
N LYS A 63 -1.46 5.55 1.07
CA LYS A 63 -2.08 6.39 0.02
C LYS A 63 -2.84 7.57 0.63
N ALA A 64 -3.61 7.35 1.70
CA ALA A 64 -4.36 8.41 2.38
C ALA A 64 -3.45 9.48 3.00
N VAL A 65 -2.35 9.04 3.65
CA VAL A 65 -1.36 9.94 4.26
C VAL A 65 -0.68 10.80 3.19
N ASN A 66 -0.28 10.20 2.07
CA ASN A 66 0.41 10.94 0.99
C ASN A 66 -0.47 12.02 0.38
N HIS A 67 -1.78 11.76 0.17
CA HIS A 67 -2.72 12.79 -0.26
C HIS A 67 -2.92 13.86 0.83
N SER A 68 -2.99 13.47 2.11
CA SER A 68 -3.08 14.41 3.22
C SER A 68 -1.85 15.33 3.31
N LEU A 69 -0.65 14.84 2.99
CA LEU A 69 0.56 15.67 2.94
C LEU A 69 0.47 16.75 1.87
N LEU A 70 0.07 16.39 0.64
CA LEU A 70 -0.13 17.36 -0.42
C LEU A 70 -1.20 18.39 -0.03
N TYR A 71 -2.32 17.95 0.54
CA TYR A 71 -3.33 18.86 1.10
C TYR A 71 -2.70 19.89 2.06
N HIS A 72 -1.91 19.43 3.03
CA HIS A 72 -1.28 20.33 4.01
C HIS A 72 -0.29 21.30 3.36
N VAL A 73 0.49 20.86 2.37
CA VAL A 73 1.43 21.74 1.64
C VAL A 73 0.69 22.84 0.90
N PHE A 74 -0.41 22.53 0.20
CA PHE A 74 -1.18 23.53 -0.53
C PHE A 74 -1.89 24.52 0.42
N VAL A 75 -2.44 24.04 1.55
CA VAL A 75 -2.99 24.91 2.59
C VAL A 75 -1.90 25.79 3.22
N GLY A 76 -0.73 25.23 3.51
CA GLY A 76 0.43 25.95 4.01
C GLY A 76 0.87 27.07 3.06
N GLY A 77 0.94 26.76 1.75
CA GLY A 77 1.17 27.77 0.71
C GLY A 77 0.12 28.88 0.72
N PHE A 78 -1.16 28.55 0.87
CA PHE A 78 -2.20 29.57 0.95
C PHE A 78 -1.99 30.48 2.16
N VAL A 79 -1.72 29.92 3.34
CA VAL A 79 -1.41 30.68 4.56
C VAL A 79 -0.17 31.57 4.37
N GLN A 80 0.89 31.05 3.74
CA GLN A 80 2.10 31.80 3.43
C GLN A 80 1.80 33.00 2.51
N MET A 81 1.02 32.78 1.43
CA MET A 81 0.61 33.85 0.52
C MET A 81 -0.28 34.88 1.22
N MET A 82 -1.16 34.46 2.14
CA MET A 82 -1.94 35.39 2.95
C MET A 82 -1.04 36.27 3.83
N GLY A 83 0.03 35.71 4.41
CA GLY A 83 1.04 36.49 5.13
C GLY A 83 1.70 37.57 4.26
N PHE A 84 2.08 37.23 3.02
CA PHE A 84 2.63 38.20 2.08
C PHE A 84 1.62 39.27 1.66
N VAL A 85 0.37 38.90 1.43
CA VAL A 85 -0.71 39.87 1.13
C VAL A 85 -0.91 40.84 2.28
N LEU A 86 -1.00 40.33 3.52
CA LEU A 86 -1.11 41.18 4.72
C LEU A 86 0.09 42.11 4.86
N PHE A 87 1.31 41.59 4.69
CA PHE A 87 2.52 42.41 4.69
C PHE A 87 2.48 43.50 3.61
N GLY A 88 2.01 43.18 2.40
CA GLY A 88 1.83 44.13 1.31
C GLY A 88 0.84 45.25 1.65
N ILE A 89 -0.30 44.93 2.28
CA ILE A 89 -1.27 45.94 2.74
C ILE A 89 -0.59 46.97 3.65
N PHE A 90 0.21 46.52 4.63
CA PHE A 90 0.86 47.41 5.59
C PHE A 90 2.08 48.16 5.02
N SER A 91 2.77 47.60 4.04
CA SER A 91 4.03 48.16 3.53
C SER A 91 3.87 49.05 2.31
N THR A 92 2.97 48.69 1.38
CA THR A 92 2.85 49.37 0.09
C THR A 92 1.49 50.00 -0.17
N GLY A 93 0.48 49.72 0.68
CA GLY A 93 -0.86 50.28 0.51
C GLY A 93 -1.57 49.76 -0.73
N ILE A 94 -1.69 48.43 -0.84
CA ILE A 94 -2.36 47.75 -1.97
C ILE A 94 -3.82 48.23 -2.08
N ASP A 95 -4.25 48.62 -3.29
CA ASP A 95 -5.62 49.01 -3.55
C ASP A 95 -6.60 47.82 -3.44
N THR A 96 -7.87 48.12 -3.15
CA THR A 96 -8.90 47.11 -2.90
C THR A 96 -9.10 46.15 -4.07
N THR A 97 -9.01 46.64 -5.31
CA THR A 97 -9.24 45.81 -6.51
C THR A 97 -8.10 44.80 -6.67
N THR A 98 -6.85 45.25 -6.55
CA THR A 98 -5.67 44.38 -6.60
C THR A 98 -5.71 43.35 -5.47
N LEU A 99 -6.09 43.75 -4.26
CA LEU A 99 -6.23 42.84 -3.13
C LEU A 99 -7.24 41.72 -3.42
N ILE A 100 -8.45 42.08 -3.88
CA ILE A 100 -9.50 41.10 -4.21
C ILE A 100 -9.01 40.13 -5.29
N MET A 101 -8.34 40.64 -6.33
CA MET A 101 -7.82 39.79 -7.40
C MET A 101 -6.75 38.82 -6.90
N MET A 102 -5.82 39.26 -6.04
CA MET A 102 -4.82 38.38 -5.43
C MET A 102 -5.46 37.29 -4.55
N LEU A 103 -6.46 37.66 -3.74
CA LEU A 103 -7.16 36.70 -2.87
C LEU A 103 -7.87 35.62 -3.68
N ILE A 104 -8.62 36.02 -4.73
CA ILE A 104 -9.30 35.08 -5.62
C ILE A 104 -8.26 34.18 -6.31
N LEU A 105 -7.19 34.76 -6.85
CA LEU A 105 -6.14 34.02 -7.54
C LEU A 105 -5.51 32.97 -6.62
N PHE A 106 -5.08 33.33 -5.42
CA PHE A 106 -4.45 32.39 -4.48
C PHE A 106 -5.43 31.36 -3.93
N ALA A 107 -6.68 31.75 -3.66
CA ALA A 107 -7.71 30.81 -3.23
C ALA A 107 -7.95 29.74 -4.30
N LEU A 108 -8.12 30.14 -5.57
CA LEU A 108 -8.33 29.19 -6.66
C LEU A 108 -7.07 28.36 -6.93
N ALA A 109 -5.90 28.97 -6.99
CA ALA A 109 -4.65 28.27 -7.31
C ALA A 109 -4.23 27.26 -6.23
N LEU A 110 -4.52 27.53 -4.95
CA LEU A 110 -4.00 26.73 -3.83
C LEU A 110 -5.08 25.91 -3.13
N LEU A 111 -6.26 26.48 -2.86
CA LEU A 111 -7.30 25.76 -2.12
C LEU A 111 -8.08 24.77 -3.00
N LEU A 112 -8.21 25.03 -4.31
CA LEU A 112 -8.88 24.09 -5.21
C LEU A 112 -8.11 22.76 -5.31
N PRO A 113 -6.79 22.74 -5.59
CA PRO A 113 -6.01 21.50 -5.51
C PRO A 113 -6.02 20.88 -4.11
N ALA A 114 -5.91 21.69 -3.05
CA ALA A 114 -6.00 21.19 -1.67
C ALA A 114 -7.30 20.40 -1.44
N SER A 115 -8.44 20.92 -1.90
CA SER A 115 -9.74 20.24 -1.78
C SER A 115 -9.77 18.89 -2.52
N ALA A 116 -9.13 18.81 -3.70
CA ALA A 116 -9.02 17.57 -4.46
C ALA A 116 -8.17 16.54 -3.71
N PHE A 117 -7.04 16.96 -3.12
CA PHE A 117 -6.21 16.09 -2.30
C PHE A 117 -6.90 15.64 -1.01
N ALA A 118 -7.69 16.50 -0.36
CA ALA A 118 -8.50 16.13 0.80
C ALA A 118 -9.52 15.03 0.44
N LYS A 119 -10.23 15.19 -0.68
CA LYS A 119 -11.15 14.16 -1.22
C LYS A 119 -10.40 12.86 -1.56
N GLY A 120 -9.23 12.98 -2.19
CA GLY A 120 -8.35 11.84 -2.50
C GLY A 120 -7.91 11.08 -1.24
N ALA A 121 -7.54 11.79 -0.18
CA ALA A 121 -7.18 11.20 1.11
C ALA A 121 -8.34 10.44 1.74
N ALA A 122 -9.55 11.04 1.74
CA ALA A 122 -10.75 10.38 2.26
C ALA A 122 -11.10 9.12 1.46
N LYS A 123 -11.06 9.19 0.13
CA LYS A 123 -11.32 8.04 -0.76
C LYS A 123 -10.30 6.92 -0.57
N ALA A 124 -9.01 7.25 -0.48
CA ALA A 124 -7.95 6.27 -0.25
C ALA A 124 -8.10 5.57 1.11
N ARG A 125 -8.44 6.33 2.16
CA ARG A 125 -8.70 5.78 3.49
C ARG A 125 -9.87 4.80 3.47
N PHE A 126 -10.98 5.19 2.85
CA PHE A 126 -12.16 4.34 2.74
C PHE A 126 -11.84 3.02 2.02
N ARG A 127 -11.14 3.09 0.87
CA ARG A 127 -10.73 1.89 0.13
C ARG A 127 -9.84 0.95 0.95
N PHE A 128 -8.88 1.50 1.69
CA PHE A 128 -8.02 0.68 2.53
C PHE A 128 -8.80 0.05 3.70
N SER A 129 -9.74 0.77 4.31
CA SER A 129 -10.63 0.23 5.35
C SER A 129 -11.46 -0.96 4.84
N GLN A 130 -11.99 -0.86 3.61
CA GLN A 130 -12.71 -1.96 2.97
C GLN A 130 -11.79 -3.16 2.73
N LEU A 131 -10.58 -2.92 2.21
CA LEU A 131 -9.60 -3.98 1.98
C LEU A 131 -9.20 -4.67 3.30
N ALA A 132 -8.97 -3.90 4.36
CA ALA A 132 -8.65 -4.43 5.68
C ALA A 132 -9.79 -5.30 6.24
N ASN A 133 -11.05 -4.86 6.10
CA ASN A 133 -12.21 -5.66 6.51
C ASN A 133 -12.31 -6.96 5.71
N ASN A 134 -12.02 -6.93 4.40
CA ASN A 134 -12.00 -8.13 3.58
C ASN A 134 -10.91 -9.12 4.04
N TYR A 135 -9.71 -8.63 4.37
CA TYR A 135 -8.67 -9.50 4.92
C TYR A 135 -9.11 -10.15 6.23
N VAL A 136 -9.67 -9.37 7.16
CA VAL A 136 -10.15 -9.92 8.43
C VAL A 136 -11.18 -11.02 8.16
N TYR A 137 -12.21 -10.75 7.37
CA TYR A 137 -13.26 -11.72 7.02
C TYR A 137 -12.69 -13.03 6.42
N LEU A 138 -11.81 -12.93 5.42
CA LEU A 138 -11.21 -14.11 4.77
C LEU A 138 -10.37 -14.95 5.76
N ILE A 139 -9.74 -14.30 6.73
CA ILE A 139 -8.84 -14.93 7.71
C ILE A 139 -9.64 -15.53 8.88
N THR A 140 -10.65 -14.82 9.38
CA THR A 140 -11.43 -15.23 10.55
C THR A 140 -12.54 -16.20 10.20
N ASP A 141 -13.33 -15.88 9.18
CA ASP A 141 -14.55 -16.59 8.81
C ASP A 141 -14.26 -17.70 7.80
N GLU A 142 -13.51 -17.40 6.73
CA GLU A 142 -13.15 -18.39 5.70
C GLU A 142 -11.89 -19.21 6.04
N ARG A 143 -11.20 -18.89 7.15
CA ARG A 143 -10.00 -19.60 7.63
C ARG A 143 -8.86 -19.68 6.61
N ILE A 144 -8.76 -18.73 5.68
CA ILE A 144 -7.69 -18.69 4.69
C ILE A 144 -6.37 -18.26 5.36
N ARG A 145 -5.34 -19.12 5.25
CA ARG A 145 -4.00 -18.88 5.83
C ARG A 145 -2.88 -18.70 4.80
N TYR A 146 -3.20 -18.84 3.52
CA TYR A 146 -2.23 -18.72 2.43
C TYR A 146 -2.30 -17.35 1.77
N THR A 147 -1.15 -16.71 1.60
CA THR A 147 -1.05 -15.34 1.09
C THR A 147 -1.46 -15.26 -0.38
N GLY A 148 -1.17 -16.31 -1.17
CA GLY A 148 -1.61 -16.44 -2.57
C GLY A 148 -3.13 -16.48 -2.69
N ASN A 149 -3.80 -17.26 -1.85
CA ASN A 149 -5.27 -17.31 -1.86
C ASN A 149 -5.89 -15.96 -1.49
N LEU A 150 -5.30 -15.24 -0.52
CA LEU A 150 -5.75 -13.88 -0.17
C LEU A 150 -5.51 -12.89 -1.31
N ALA A 151 -4.38 -12.99 -2.01
CA ALA A 151 -4.06 -12.19 -3.19
C ALA A 151 -5.10 -12.41 -4.30
N ASP A 152 -5.40 -13.67 -4.63
CA ASP A 152 -6.38 -14.05 -5.64
C ASP A 152 -7.79 -13.54 -5.29
N ARG A 153 -8.21 -13.67 -4.03
CA ARG A 153 -9.54 -13.25 -3.57
C ARG A 153 -9.71 -11.73 -3.47
N THR A 154 -8.63 -11.00 -3.17
CA THR A 154 -8.67 -9.54 -3.01
C THR A 154 -8.22 -8.77 -4.26
N GLY A 155 -7.71 -9.46 -5.27
CA GLY A 155 -7.11 -8.87 -6.46
C GLY A 155 -5.88 -8.01 -6.16
N GLN A 156 -5.19 -8.27 -5.05
CA GLN A 156 -3.94 -7.61 -4.66
C GLN A 156 -2.75 -8.51 -5.01
N SER A 157 -1.56 -7.93 -5.17
CA SER A 157 -0.34 -8.74 -5.29
C SER A 157 -0.01 -9.39 -3.95
N GLU A 158 0.57 -10.60 -3.93
CA GLU A 158 1.02 -11.23 -2.68
C GLU A 158 1.94 -10.31 -1.86
N SER A 159 2.80 -9.54 -2.54
CA SER A 159 3.69 -8.58 -1.89
C SER A 159 2.96 -7.45 -1.16
N ASP A 160 1.82 -7.00 -1.71
CA ASP A 160 0.99 -5.97 -1.08
C ASP A 160 0.13 -6.56 0.03
N VAL A 161 -0.42 -7.77 -0.17
CA VAL A 161 -1.11 -8.53 0.87
C VAL A 161 -0.20 -8.68 2.08
N ASN A 162 1.02 -9.19 1.91
CA ASN A 162 1.96 -9.38 3.01
C ASN A 162 2.23 -8.09 3.78
N ARG A 163 2.46 -6.99 3.06
CA ARG A 163 2.72 -5.67 3.67
C ARG A 163 1.50 -5.12 4.41
N ASP A 164 0.32 -5.31 3.85
CA ASP A 164 -0.93 -4.86 4.47
C ASP A 164 -1.25 -5.72 5.70
N LEU A 165 -1.06 -7.05 5.65
CA LEU A 165 -1.23 -7.94 6.80
C LEU A 165 -0.25 -7.61 7.93
N GLU A 166 1.01 -7.31 7.62
CA GLU A 166 2.00 -6.85 8.59
C GLU A 166 1.55 -5.54 9.26
N TYR A 167 1.05 -4.60 8.47
CA TYR A 167 0.47 -3.36 8.98
C TYR A 167 -0.73 -3.61 9.91
N LEU A 168 -1.65 -4.50 9.52
CA LEU A 168 -2.82 -4.85 10.33
C LEU A 168 -2.42 -5.54 11.65
N ARG A 169 -1.40 -6.42 11.61
CA ARG A 169 -0.84 -7.07 12.81
C ARG A 169 -0.21 -6.04 13.75
N LYS A 170 0.58 -5.11 13.22
CA LYS A 170 1.22 -4.03 13.99
C LYS A 170 0.21 -3.21 14.80
N TYR A 171 -1.00 -3.01 14.26
CA TYR A 171 -2.06 -2.24 14.90
C TYR A 171 -3.10 -3.10 15.64
N GLY A 172 -2.85 -4.39 15.81
CA GLY A 172 -3.72 -5.29 16.59
C GLY A 172 -5.06 -5.61 15.92
N VAL A 173 -5.22 -5.32 14.63
CA VAL A 173 -6.42 -5.72 13.86
C VAL A 173 -6.42 -7.23 13.61
N LEU A 174 -5.22 -7.80 13.42
CA LEU A 174 -4.99 -9.23 13.29
C LEU A 174 -4.13 -9.72 14.44
N ASP A 175 -4.39 -10.94 14.90
CA ASP A 175 -3.59 -11.57 15.95
C ASP A 175 -2.15 -11.81 15.47
N SER A 176 -1.19 -11.39 16.31
CA SER A 176 0.24 -11.56 16.10
C SER A 176 0.68 -13.03 15.98
N GLY A 177 -0.05 -13.97 16.56
CA GLY A 177 0.22 -15.41 16.48
C GLY A 177 -0.19 -16.06 15.16
N LEU A 178 -0.86 -15.33 14.26
CA LEU A 178 -1.28 -15.89 12.96
C LEU A 178 -0.07 -16.07 12.04
N LEU A 179 0.28 -17.33 11.80
CA LEU A 179 1.23 -17.75 10.78
C LEU A 179 0.52 -17.83 9.43
N PHE A 180 1.12 -17.19 8.44
CA PHE A 180 0.68 -17.27 7.05
C PHE A 180 1.70 -18.07 6.26
N SER A 181 1.22 -19.00 5.44
CA SER A 181 2.05 -19.78 4.54
C SER A 181 2.20 -19.03 3.22
N GLU A 182 3.41 -19.00 2.68
CA GLU A 182 3.66 -18.46 1.33
C GLU A 182 3.14 -19.42 0.25
N GLY A 183 2.65 -18.86 -0.86
CA GLY A 183 2.10 -19.62 -1.98
C GLY A 183 0.58 -19.85 -1.90
N THR A 184 0.10 -20.77 -2.73
CA THR A 184 -1.31 -21.18 -2.79
C THR A 184 -1.50 -22.56 -2.19
N ASP A 185 -2.73 -22.91 -1.81
CA ASP A 185 -3.07 -24.29 -1.47
C ASP A 185 -2.84 -25.18 -2.71
N ALA A 186 -1.68 -25.83 -2.78
CA ALA A 186 -1.44 -26.84 -3.80
C ALA A 186 -2.43 -28.00 -3.57
N PRO A 187 -3.13 -28.48 -4.62
CA PRO A 187 -3.87 -29.72 -4.50
C PRO A 187 -2.93 -30.82 -4.01
N PRO A 188 -3.37 -31.72 -3.11
CA PRO A 188 -2.52 -32.81 -2.65
C PRO A 188 -1.98 -33.57 -3.87
N PRO A 189 -0.66 -33.88 -3.92
CA PRO A 189 -0.11 -34.63 -5.02
C PRO A 189 -0.90 -35.94 -5.15
N PRO A 190 -1.23 -36.39 -6.37
CA PRO A 190 -1.92 -37.66 -6.54
C PRO A 190 -1.07 -38.72 -5.85
N GLN A 191 -1.64 -39.34 -4.81
CA GLN A 191 -1.01 -40.42 -4.08
C GLN A 191 -0.57 -41.45 -5.10
N SER A 192 0.73 -41.50 -5.38
CA SER A 192 1.35 -42.57 -6.13
C SER A 192 1.08 -43.83 -5.33
N ARG A 193 0.04 -44.57 -5.73
CA ARG A 193 -0.23 -45.93 -5.26
C ARG A 193 1.05 -46.71 -5.55
N ALA A 194 1.86 -46.89 -4.52
CA ALA A 194 2.98 -47.81 -4.54
C ALA A 194 2.40 -49.20 -4.77
N ALA A 195 2.45 -49.64 -6.02
CA ALA A 195 2.16 -51.01 -6.40
C ALA A 195 3.28 -51.88 -5.81
N PHE A 196 2.97 -52.52 -4.69
CA PHE A 196 3.74 -53.66 -4.21
C PHE A 196 3.48 -54.83 -5.17
N SER A 197 4.34 -54.96 -6.17
CA SER A 197 4.43 -56.17 -7.00
C SER A 197 5.61 -57.02 -6.55
N ALA A 198 5.30 -58.31 -6.42
CA ALA A 198 6.11 -59.37 -5.85
C ALA A 198 7.53 -59.51 -6.43
N ALA A 199 8.41 -60.02 -5.57
CA ALA A 199 9.75 -60.46 -5.91
C ALA A 199 9.72 -61.58 -6.96
N GLY A 200 10.22 -61.28 -8.15
CA GLY A 200 10.61 -62.22 -9.18
C GLY A 200 11.88 -61.69 -9.84
N GLY A 201 12.96 -62.45 -9.75
CA GLY A 201 14.26 -62.04 -10.28
C GLY A 201 14.27 -61.93 -11.80
N GLN A 202 14.84 -60.85 -12.32
CA GLN A 202 15.34 -60.73 -13.69
C GLN A 202 16.29 -59.51 -13.80
N GLN A 203 17.28 -59.66 -14.69
CA GLN A 203 18.50 -58.86 -14.86
C GLN A 203 18.28 -57.34 -15.05
N PRO A 204 19.27 -56.50 -14.70
CA PRO A 204 19.20 -55.05 -14.95
C PRO A 204 19.34 -54.75 -16.46
N PRO A 205 18.41 -53.98 -17.07
CA PRO A 205 18.63 -53.40 -18.37
C PRO A 205 19.49 -52.14 -18.25
N TYR A 206 20.45 -52.04 -19.15
CA TYR A 206 21.35 -50.90 -19.34
C TYR A 206 20.53 -49.60 -19.50
N GLN A 207 20.60 -48.68 -18.53
CA GLN A 207 20.04 -47.34 -18.66
C GLN A 207 21.02 -46.45 -19.45
N PRO A 208 20.60 -45.80 -20.56
CA PRO A 208 21.43 -44.79 -21.20
C PRO A 208 21.61 -43.58 -20.26
N PRO A 209 22.76 -42.88 -20.31
CA PRO A 209 23.02 -41.74 -19.45
C PRO A 209 21.97 -40.65 -19.66
N ARG A 210 21.29 -40.22 -18.59
CA ARG A 210 20.41 -39.04 -18.63
C ARG A 210 21.25 -37.82 -19.04
N PRO A 211 20.78 -36.99 -19.98
CA PRO A 211 21.44 -35.74 -20.31
C PRO A 211 21.53 -34.86 -19.05
N GLN A 212 22.74 -34.38 -18.75
CA GLN A 212 23.00 -33.52 -17.61
C GLN A 212 22.16 -32.24 -17.74
N GLN A 213 21.16 -32.09 -16.87
CA GLN A 213 20.34 -30.89 -16.83
C GLN A 213 21.22 -29.73 -16.34
N GLN A 214 21.34 -28.69 -17.17
CA GLN A 214 22.16 -27.51 -16.85
C GLN A 214 21.29 -26.43 -16.21
N PRO A 215 21.87 -25.52 -15.41
CA PRO A 215 21.15 -24.37 -14.88
C PRO A 215 20.51 -23.55 -16.00
N LYS A 216 19.23 -23.21 -15.87
CA LYS A 216 18.44 -22.48 -16.87
C LYS A 216 18.03 -21.12 -16.33
N SER A 217 18.08 -20.09 -17.18
CA SER A 217 17.54 -18.76 -16.85
C SER A 217 16.02 -18.78 -17.03
N VAL A 218 15.28 -18.47 -15.96
CA VAL A 218 13.82 -18.43 -15.91
C VAL A 218 13.38 -17.03 -15.49
N ARG A 219 12.31 -16.51 -16.11
CA ARG A 219 11.71 -15.23 -15.69
C ARG A 219 10.82 -15.45 -14.48
N CYS A 220 11.01 -14.61 -13.47
CA CYS A 220 10.21 -14.61 -12.26
C CYS A 220 8.75 -14.23 -12.59
N PRO A 221 7.75 -15.04 -12.19
CA PRO A 221 6.35 -14.71 -12.42
C PRO A 221 5.88 -13.50 -11.59
N GLY A 222 6.50 -13.23 -10.44
CA GLY A 222 6.15 -12.10 -9.58
C GLY A 222 6.57 -10.73 -10.12
N CYS A 223 7.84 -10.56 -10.54
CA CYS A 223 8.39 -9.25 -10.91
C CYS A 223 8.98 -9.18 -12.32
N GLY A 224 8.99 -10.28 -13.08
CA GLY A 224 9.56 -10.33 -14.43
C GLY A 224 11.09 -10.40 -14.51
N ALA A 225 11.80 -10.37 -13.37
CA ALA A 225 13.27 -10.44 -13.35
C ALA A 225 13.78 -11.83 -13.79
N GLN A 226 14.91 -11.88 -14.50
CA GLN A 226 15.55 -13.13 -14.88
C GLN A 226 16.37 -13.69 -13.71
N ASN A 227 16.16 -14.96 -13.38
CA ASN A 227 16.90 -15.68 -12.34
C ASN A 227 17.42 -17.00 -12.91
N THR A 228 18.63 -17.42 -12.51
CA THR A 228 19.18 -18.73 -12.87
C THR A 228 18.79 -19.76 -11.82
N VAL A 229 18.15 -20.85 -12.25
CA VAL A 229 17.67 -21.93 -11.38
C VAL A 229 18.40 -23.22 -11.75
N SER A 230 18.96 -23.90 -10.74
CA SER A 230 19.59 -25.22 -10.90
C SER A 230 18.51 -26.32 -10.93
N PRO A 231 18.76 -27.44 -11.61
CA PRO A 231 17.84 -28.58 -11.57
C PRO A 231 17.63 -29.05 -10.12
N ASP A 232 16.41 -29.45 -9.80
CA ASP A 232 16.00 -30.01 -8.50
C ASP A 232 16.12 -29.10 -7.27
N GLN A 233 16.46 -27.82 -7.44
CA GLN A 233 16.53 -26.85 -6.33
C GLN A 233 15.68 -25.60 -6.62
N PRO A 234 14.51 -25.43 -5.95
CA PRO A 234 13.75 -24.20 -6.06
C PRO A 234 14.56 -23.03 -5.49
N LYS A 235 14.58 -21.89 -6.20
CA LYS A 235 15.29 -20.68 -5.79
C LYS A 235 14.30 -19.53 -5.58
N SER A 236 14.44 -18.78 -4.50
CA SER A 236 13.72 -17.51 -4.31
C SER A 236 14.26 -16.45 -5.27
N CYS A 237 13.36 -15.69 -5.91
CA CYS A 237 13.72 -14.57 -6.78
C CYS A 237 14.56 -13.54 -6.03
N ASP A 238 15.70 -13.16 -6.61
CA ASP A 238 16.66 -12.23 -6.00
C ASP A 238 16.07 -10.81 -5.78
N TYR A 239 14.93 -10.49 -6.42
CA TYR A 239 14.31 -9.17 -6.40
C TYR A 239 13.04 -9.09 -5.55
N CYS A 240 12.15 -10.07 -5.68
CA CYS A 240 10.83 -10.01 -5.04
C CYS A 240 10.54 -11.18 -4.10
N GLY A 241 11.49 -12.10 -3.92
CA GLY A 241 11.36 -13.25 -3.01
C GLY A 241 10.51 -14.40 -3.53
N THR A 242 9.75 -14.22 -4.62
CA THR A 242 8.90 -15.27 -5.20
C THR A 242 9.69 -16.53 -5.55
N THR A 243 9.24 -17.70 -5.07
CA THR A 243 9.88 -18.99 -5.36
C THR A 243 9.73 -19.38 -6.83
N ILE A 244 10.85 -19.71 -7.48
CA ILE A 244 10.93 -20.12 -8.88
C ILE A 244 11.41 -21.57 -8.93
N SER A 245 10.65 -22.42 -9.61
CA SER A 245 10.99 -23.83 -9.85
C SER A 245 11.62 -24.03 -11.24
N TYR A 246 12.39 -25.11 -11.39
CA TYR A 246 13.00 -25.49 -12.66
C TYR A 246 11.93 -26.06 -13.60
N SER A 247 11.49 -25.26 -14.58
CA SER A 247 10.48 -25.60 -15.61
C SER A 247 11.02 -25.50 -17.03
#